data_AF-A0A0Q6WX13-F1
#
_entry.id   AF-A0A0Q6WX13-F1
#
_cell.length_a   1.000
_cell.length_b   1.000
_cell.length_c   1.000
_cell.angle_alpha   90.00
_cell.angle_beta   90.00
_cell.angle_gamma   90.00
#
_symmetry.space_group_name_H-M   'P 1'
#
loop_
_entity.id
_entity.type
_entity.pdbx_description
1 polymer ?
#
loop_
_entity_poly.entity_id
_entity_poly.type
_entity_poly.pdbx_seq_one_letter_code
_entity_poly.pdbx_strand_id
1 'polypeptide(L)'
;MIQADVTDSKAKAGIWFSEQKGFKSKQKKVMECIASKVDWIKLPGAILAISQKPHGIVVIAPNPSLPGIIVLADGTTKSNTEALQRRYTKLIEECTKSLSIATEKTETKN
;
A
#
# COMPACT_ATOMS: atom_id res chain seq x y z
N MET A 1 -25.32 13.39 2.16
CA MET A 1 -24.03 13.95 2.62
C MET A 1 -23.28 12.82 3.32
N ILE A 2 -22.35 12.16 2.63
CA ILE A 2 -21.57 11.05 3.22
C ILE A 2 -20.34 11.67 3.87
N GLN A 3 -20.45 11.99 5.15
CA GLN A 3 -19.32 12.34 6.00
C GLN A 3 -18.66 11.02 6.40
N ALA A 4 -17.79 10.51 5.54
CA ALA A 4 -16.98 9.35 5.88
C ALA A 4 -16.11 9.71 7.08
N ASP A 5 -16.19 8.90 8.13
CA ASP A 5 -15.39 8.98 9.36
C ASP A 5 -13.90 9.08 9.00
N VAL A 6 -13.38 10.32 8.96
CA VAL A 6 -11.94 10.64 8.90
C VAL A 6 -11.34 10.62 10.32
N THR A 7 -12.05 10.04 11.28
CA THR A 7 -11.76 10.11 12.71
C THR A 7 -10.83 8.98 13.16
N ASP A 8 -10.93 7.79 12.55
CA ASP A 8 -10.13 6.62 12.98
C ASP A 8 -8.80 6.46 12.22
N SER A 9 -8.70 7.00 11.00
CA SER A 9 -7.44 6.99 10.22
C SER A 9 -6.39 7.97 10.75
N LYS A 10 -6.79 9.02 11.49
CA LYS A 10 -5.86 9.98 12.12
C LYS A 10 -5.02 9.38 13.25
N ALA A 11 -5.51 8.31 13.88
CA ALA A 11 -4.77 7.62 14.94
C ALA A 11 -3.70 6.65 14.41
N LYS A 12 -3.75 6.29 13.12
CA LYS A 12 -2.84 5.31 12.48
C LYS A 12 -1.99 5.90 11.37
N ALA A 13 -2.50 6.89 10.65
CA ALA A 13 -1.77 7.65 9.65
C ALA A 13 -1.49 9.06 10.21
N GLY A 14 -0.21 9.43 10.27
CA GLY A 14 0.21 10.81 10.59
C GLY A 14 -0.17 11.75 9.45
N ILE A 15 -1.42 12.22 9.42
CA ILE A 15 -1.87 13.19 8.42
C ILE A 15 -1.48 14.59 8.90
N TRP A 16 -0.56 15.23 8.19
CA TRP A 16 -0.15 16.61 8.44
C TRP A 16 -0.96 17.57 7.56
N PHE A 17 -1.47 18.65 8.16
CA PHE A 17 -2.24 19.69 7.47
C PHE A 17 -1.53 21.04 7.58
N SER A 18 -1.61 21.85 6.52
CA SER A 18 -1.21 23.27 6.57
C SER A 18 -2.45 24.15 6.66
N GLU A 19 -2.42 25.13 7.55
CA GLU A 19 -3.44 26.18 7.67
C GLU A 19 -3.27 27.28 6.61
N GLN A 20 -2.18 27.24 5.82
CA GLN A 20 -1.90 28.26 4.81
C GLN A 20 -2.87 28.16 3.64
N LYS A 21 -3.57 29.26 3.34
CA LYS A 21 -4.40 29.38 2.14
C LYS A 21 -3.55 29.11 0.89
N GLY A 22 -4.04 28.21 0.03
CA GLY A 22 -3.35 27.84 -1.21
C GLY A 22 -2.26 26.79 -1.06
N PHE A 23 -2.07 26.17 0.11
CA PHE A 23 -1.05 25.14 0.30
C PHE A 23 -1.17 23.96 -0.68
N LYS A 24 -2.38 23.65 -1.15
CA LYS A 24 -2.64 22.62 -2.17
C LYS A 24 -1.75 22.77 -3.41
N SER A 25 -1.51 23.99 -3.90
CA SER A 25 -0.63 24.20 -5.08
C SER A 25 0.86 24.04 -4.78
N LYS A 26 1.25 24.04 -3.49
CA LYS A 26 2.63 23.88 -3.03
C LYS A 26 2.97 22.44 -2.64
N GLN A 27 1.99 21.54 -2.54
CA GLN A 27 2.19 20.15 -2.13
C GLN A 27 3.26 19.43 -2.95
N LYS A 28 3.32 19.67 -4.28
CA LYS A 28 4.34 19.07 -5.14
C LYS A 28 5.77 19.44 -4.70
N LYS A 29 6.02 20.72 -4.40
CA LYS A 29 7.33 21.20 -3.93
C LYS A 29 7.72 20.60 -2.57
N VAL A 30 6.73 20.40 -1.70
CA VAL A 30 6.94 19.73 -0.41
C VAL A 30 7.33 18.28 -0.62
N MET A 31 6.65 17.56 -1.52
CA MET A 31 7.01 16.18 -1.86
C MET A 31 8.41 16.07 -2.48
N GLU A 32 8.81 17.01 -3.34
CA GLU A 32 10.16 17.10 -3.90
C GLU A 32 11.22 17.32 -2.80
N CYS A 33 10.94 18.20 -1.82
CA CYS A 33 11.81 18.45 -0.67
C CYS A 33 11.91 17.23 0.27
N ILE A 34 10.84 16.47 0.46
CA ILE A 34 10.87 15.22 1.23
C ILE A 34 11.72 14.19 0.50
N ALA A 35 11.50 14.03 -0.80
CA ALA A 35 12.24 13.11 -1.65
C ALA A 35 13.76 13.34 -1.66
N SER A 36 14.24 14.56 -1.38
CA SER A 36 15.68 14.84 -1.26
C SER A 36 16.27 14.54 0.12
N LYS A 37 15.44 14.14 1.10
CA LYS A 37 15.82 13.99 2.52
C LYS A 37 15.65 12.58 3.07
N VAL A 38 15.04 11.69 2.30
CA VAL A 38 14.80 10.31 2.68
C VAL A 38 15.37 9.39 1.61
N ASP A 39 15.84 8.22 1.99
CA ASP A 39 16.05 7.15 1.04
C ASP A 39 14.68 6.62 0.62
N TRP A 40 14.30 6.90 -0.62
CA TRP A 40 13.05 6.40 -1.19
C TRP A 40 13.30 5.77 -2.53
N ILE A 41 12.51 4.74 -2.80
CA ILE A 41 12.48 4.07 -4.09
C ILE A 41 11.21 4.55 -4.78
N LYS A 42 11.37 5.16 -5.96
CA LYS A 42 10.22 5.32 -6.86
C LYS A 42 9.74 3.91 -7.18
N LEU A 43 8.46 3.63 -6.99
CA LEU A 43 7.86 2.34 -7.32
C LEU A 43 7.10 2.44 -8.66
N PRO A 44 7.78 2.59 -9.82
CA PRO A 44 7.10 2.51 -11.11
C PRO A 44 6.54 1.10 -11.29
N GLY A 45 5.27 1.01 -11.69
CA GLY A 45 4.58 -0.28 -11.82
C GLY A 45 4.02 -0.84 -10.50
N ALA A 46 4.04 -0.08 -9.41
CA ALA A 46 3.27 -0.44 -8.22
C ALA A 46 1.79 -0.10 -8.38
N ILE A 47 0.95 -0.91 -7.75
CA ILE A 47 -0.50 -0.75 -7.69
C ILE A 47 -0.87 -0.29 -6.29
N LEU A 48 -1.56 0.85 -6.18
CA LEU A 48 -2.28 1.23 -4.95
C LEU A 48 -3.73 0.79 -5.10
N ALA A 49 -4.16 -0.17 -4.30
CA ALA A 49 -5.54 -0.62 -4.23
C ALA A 49 -6.22 -0.04 -2.97
N ILE A 50 -7.44 0.46 -3.15
CA ILE A 50 -8.30 0.92 -2.05
C ILE A 50 -9.42 -0.10 -1.88
N SER A 51 -9.51 -0.71 -0.71
CA SER A 51 -10.52 -1.73 -0.39
C SER A 51 -11.56 -1.16 0.56
N GLN A 52 -12.84 -1.37 0.24
CA GLN A 52 -13.96 -1.04 1.12
C GLN A 52 -14.36 -2.22 2.03
N LYS A 53 -13.97 -3.46 1.69
CA LYS A 53 -14.27 -4.66 2.46
C LYS A 53 -13.13 -5.69 2.31
N PRO A 54 -12.26 -5.87 3.31
CA PRO A 54 -12.12 -5.05 4.53
C PRO A 54 -11.68 -3.62 4.21
N HIS A 55 -11.98 -2.66 5.09
CA HIS A 55 -11.58 -1.27 4.90
C HIS A 55 -10.05 -1.10 5.03
N GLY A 56 -9.40 -0.56 4.00
CA GLY A 56 -7.98 -0.24 4.02
C GLY A 56 -7.37 0.03 2.65
N ILE A 57 -6.05 0.21 2.63
CA ILE A 57 -5.25 0.40 1.43
C ILE A 57 -4.21 -0.71 1.30
N VAL A 58 -3.82 -1.03 0.07
CA VAL A 58 -2.78 -2.01 -0.22
C VAL A 58 -1.87 -1.48 -1.31
N VAL A 59 -0.56 -1.55 -1.09
CA VAL A 59 0.47 -1.32 -2.11
C VAL A 59 1.02 -2.68 -2.55
N ILE A 60 0.99 -2.91 -3.86
CA ILE A 60 1.53 -4.11 -4.51
C ILE A 60 2.65 -3.66 -5.43
N ALA A 61 3.84 -4.21 -5.28
CA ALA A 61 5.00 -3.80 -6.07
C ALA A 61 5.98 -4.96 -6.29
N PRO A 62 6.76 -4.96 -7.38
CA PRO A 62 7.89 -5.88 -7.50
C PRO A 62 8.86 -5.68 -6.33
N ASN A 63 9.38 -6.78 -5.78
CA ASN A 63 10.44 -6.71 -4.79
C ASN A 63 11.74 -6.26 -5.49
N PRO A 64 12.36 -5.14 -5.07
CA PRO A 64 13.54 -4.60 -5.74
C PRO A 64 14.81 -5.45 -5.51
N SER A 65 14.81 -6.34 -4.52
CA SER A 65 16.01 -7.08 -4.10
C SER A 65 15.91 -8.58 -4.32
N LEU A 66 14.72 -9.14 -4.49
CA LEU A 66 14.48 -10.58 -4.63
C LEU A 66 13.44 -10.86 -5.73
N PRO A 67 13.45 -12.03 -6.39
CA PRO A 67 12.42 -12.41 -7.35
C PRO A 67 11.09 -12.66 -6.62
N GLY A 68 10.27 -11.62 -6.47
CA GLY A 68 8.97 -11.70 -5.79
C GLY A 68 8.15 -10.42 -5.90
N ILE A 69 6.94 -10.45 -5.33
CA ILE A 69 6.02 -9.31 -5.28
C ILE A 69 5.73 -8.99 -3.81
N ILE A 70 5.91 -7.73 -3.43
CA ILE A 70 5.60 -7.20 -2.10
C ILE A 70 4.11 -6.85 -2.04
N VAL A 71 3.46 -7.25 -0.94
CA VAL A 71 2.11 -6.81 -0.57
C VAL A 71 2.18 -6.11 0.79
N LEU A 72 2.05 -4.78 0.78
CA LEU A 72 1.97 -3.98 1.99
C LEU A 72 0.52 -3.52 2.17
N ALA A 73 -0.12 -3.96 3.24
CA ALA A 73 -1.50 -3.59 3.55
C ALA A 73 -1.57 -2.74 4.81
N ASP A 74 -2.51 -1.81 4.82
CA ASP A 74 -2.89 -1.04 5.99
C ASP A 74 -4.42 -1.03 6.11
N GLY A 75 -4.92 -1.77 7.10
CA GLY A 75 -6.34 -1.89 7.42
C GLY A 75 -6.71 -1.15 8.70
N THR A 76 -7.99 -0.80 8.84
CA THR A 76 -8.51 -0.09 10.03
C THR A 76 -8.37 -0.89 11.33
N THR A 77 -8.14 -2.20 11.26
CA THR A 77 -7.82 -3.07 12.41
C THR A 77 -6.72 -4.06 12.01
N LYS A 78 -6.05 -4.69 12.99
CA LYS A 78 -5.06 -5.75 12.72
C LYS A 78 -5.66 -6.88 11.87
N SER A 79 -6.88 -7.29 12.20
CA SER A 79 -7.62 -8.31 11.43
C SER A 79 -7.88 -7.87 9.99
N ASN A 80 -8.25 -6.60 9.75
CA ASN A 80 -8.41 -6.05 8.40
C ASN A 80 -7.09 -6.05 7.63
N THR A 81 -5.98 -5.65 8.25
CA THR A 81 -4.65 -5.69 7.63
C THR A 81 -4.29 -7.10 7.18
N GLU A 82 -4.42 -8.09 8.05
CA GLU A 82 -4.12 -9.49 7.73
C GLU A 82 -5.05 -10.05 6.65
N ALA A 83 -6.33 -9.69 6.67
CA ALA A 83 -7.30 -10.10 5.66
C ALA A 83 -6.99 -9.49 4.29
N LEU A 84 -6.56 -8.23 4.25
CA LEU A 84 -6.08 -7.58 3.02
C LEU A 84 -4.82 -8.29 2.50
N GLN A 85 -3.81 -8.52 3.35
CA GLN A 85 -2.60 -9.24 2.94
C GLN A 85 -2.93 -10.60 2.30
N ARG A 86 -3.71 -11.44 2.99
CA ARG A 86 -4.12 -12.75 2.46
C ARG A 86 -4.86 -12.65 1.12
N ARG A 87 -5.80 -11.71 1.01
CA ARG A 87 -6.59 -11.51 -0.21
C ARG A 87 -5.71 -11.15 -1.41
N TYR A 88 -4.82 -10.18 -1.24
CA TYR A 88 -4.00 -9.70 -2.35
C TYR A 88 -2.86 -10.65 -2.69
N THR A 89 -2.30 -11.38 -1.71
CA THR A 89 -1.37 -12.48 -2.00
C THR A 89 -2.05 -13.58 -2.83
N LYS A 90 -3.29 -13.95 -2.49
CA LYS A 90 -4.05 -14.94 -3.27
C LYS A 90 -4.30 -14.47 -4.71
N LEU A 91 -4.62 -13.19 -4.92
CA LEU A 91 -4.78 -12.64 -6.27
C LEU A 91 -3.47 -12.73 -7.08
N ILE A 92 -2.33 -12.49 -6.45
CA ILE A 92 -1.02 -12.66 -7.10
C ILE A 92 -0.82 -14.12 -7.51
N GLU A 93 -1.12 -15.08 -6.64
CA GLU A 93 -1.03 -16.51 -6.97
C GLU A 93 -1.96 -16.90 -8.13
N GLU A 94 -3.21 -16.40 -8.13
CA GLU A 94 -4.18 -16.61 -9.19
C GLU A 94 -3.69 -16.04 -10.53
N CYS A 95 -3.18 -14.81 -10.54
CA CYS A 95 -2.59 -14.20 -11.73
C CYS A 95 -1.37 -14.99 -12.21
N THR A 96 -0.48 -15.39 -11.31
CA THR A 96 0.73 -16.17 -11.63
C THR A 96 0.37 -17.49 -12.31
N LYS A 97 -0.64 -18.20 -11.79
CA LYS A 97 -1.20 -19.41 -12.42
C LYS A 97 -1.83 -19.12 -13.77
N SER A 98 -2.64 -18.07 -13.88
CA SER A 98 -3.31 -17.70 -15.15
C SER A 98 -2.33 -17.36 -16.26
N LEU A 99 -1.14 -16.86 -15.89
CA LEU A 99 -0.04 -16.54 -16.80
C LEU A 99 0.93 -17.71 -17.01
N SER A 100 0.67 -18.89 -16.43
CA SER A 100 1.55 -20.07 -16.51
C SER A 100 2.99 -19.80 -16.08
N ILE A 101 3.18 -18.92 -15.10
CA ILE A 101 4.49 -18.65 -14.50
C ILE A 101 4.75 -19.73 -13.45
N ALA A 102 5.87 -20.43 -13.57
CA ALA A 102 6.25 -21.49 -12.63
C ALA A 102 6.50 -20.91 -11.23
N THR A 103 5.80 -21.43 -10.22
CA THR A 103 6.07 -21.14 -8.81
C THR A 103 6.89 -22.29 -8.22
N GLU A 104 8.11 -22.02 -7.75
CA GLU A 104 8.83 -22.96 -6.89
C GLU A 104 8.11 -23.02 -5.54
N LYS A 105 7.80 -24.24 -5.06
CA LYS A 105 7.18 -24.42 -3.75
C LYS A 105 8.19 -24.04 -2.68
N THR A 106 7.96 -22.95 -1.96
CA THR A 106 8.70 -22.65 -0.74
C THR A 106 8.24 -23.62 0.35
N GLU A 107 9.03 -24.66 0.62
CA GLU A 107 8.84 -25.50 1.80
C GLU A 107 9.17 -24.67 3.04
N THR A 108 8.14 -24.21 3.75
CA THR A 108 8.30 -23.68 5.11
C THR A 108 8.67 -24.85 6.01
N LYS A 109 9.95 -25.00 6.35
CA LYS A 109 10.36 -25.86 7.46
C LYS A 109 9.87 -25.22 8.77
N ASN A 110 8.97 -25.93 9.46
CA ASN A 110 8.57 -25.63 10.84
C ASN A 110 9.74 -25.77 11.80
#